data_AF-A0A397BNQ5-F1
#
_entry.id   AF-A0A397BNQ5-F1
#
_cell.length_a   1.000
_cell.length_b   1.000
_cell.length_c   1.000
_cell.angle_alpha   90.00
_cell.angle_beta   90.00
_cell.angle_gamma   90.00
#
_symmetry.space_group_name_H-M   'P 1'
#
loop_
_entity.id
_entity.type
_entity.pdbx_description
1 polymer ?
#
loop_
_entity_poly.entity_id
_entity_poly.type
_entity_poly.pdbx_seq_one_letter_code
_entity_poly.pdbx_strand_id
1 'polypeptide(L)'
;MLNDMWCANYSTTHHQALIIDIFNSWLPTLASGPMDLLSPRAAVAKHYAGLASTTDIYLAYPRRLVLTELKHAVENLRTMTTQDAMWIGTQYCWVDLTQRFEVAHTQNRQDRCENLHKANGAVYMETVLRNIAWSDLRGYYGQSDGIFGMVVLDWLLQ
;
A
#
# COMPACT_ATOMS: atom_id res chain seq x y z
N MET A 1 11.49 -14.11 29.00
CA MET A 1 10.26 -13.32 28.84
C MET A 1 9.39 -14.04 27.82
N LEU A 2 8.42 -14.83 28.25
CA LEU A 2 7.60 -15.63 27.33
C LEU A 2 6.15 -15.15 27.42
N ASN A 3 5.78 -14.28 26.48
CA ASN A 3 4.41 -13.89 26.13
C ASN A 3 3.64 -12.96 27.11
N ASP A 4 3.35 -11.73 26.65
CA ASP A 4 2.44 -10.76 27.30
C ASP A 4 0.94 -11.13 27.21
N MET A 5 0.60 -12.20 26.48
CA MET A 5 -0.79 -12.59 26.19
C MET A 5 -1.37 -13.62 27.17
N TRP A 6 -0.68 -13.95 28.27
CA TRP A 6 -1.11 -14.93 29.30
C TRP A 6 -1.61 -16.31 28.77
N CYS A 7 -1.33 -16.66 27.52
CA CYS A 7 -1.69 -17.97 26.95
C CYS A 7 -0.69 -19.05 27.40
N ALA A 8 -1.20 -20.07 28.08
CA ALA A 8 -0.42 -21.25 28.45
C ALA A 8 0.11 -21.96 27.18
N ASN A 9 1.39 -22.36 27.21
CA ASN A 9 2.08 -23.05 26.09
C ASN A 9 2.11 -22.27 24.76
N TYR A 10 2.02 -20.94 24.81
CA TYR A 10 2.17 -20.12 23.61
C TYR A 10 3.57 -20.30 23.00
N SER A 11 3.58 -20.61 21.70
CA SER A 11 4.79 -20.64 20.88
C SER A 11 4.68 -19.63 19.75
N THR A 12 5.67 -18.74 19.66
CA THR A 12 5.78 -17.72 18.61
C THR A 12 5.90 -18.32 17.21
N THR A 13 6.41 -19.55 17.07
CA THR A 13 6.55 -20.22 15.76
C THR A 13 5.24 -20.72 15.17
N HIS A 14 4.20 -20.92 15.99
CA HIS A 14 2.95 -21.56 15.58
C HIS A 14 1.73 -20.66 15.84
N HIS A 15 1.60 -20.16 17.07
CA HIS A 15 0.40 -19.48 17.54
C HIS A 15 0.31 -18.04 17.04
N GLN A 16 1.46 -17.39 16.81
CA GLN A 16 1.49 -16.03 16.27
C GLN A 16 0.84 -15.99 14.88
N ALA A 17 1.20 -16.93 14.00
CA ALA A 17 0.65 -16.99 12.66
C ALA A 17 -0.85 -17.34 12.66
N LEU A 18 -1.28 -18.25 13.53
CA LEU A 18 -2.70 -18.60 13.71
C LEU A 18 -3.54 -17.39 14.10
N ILE A 19 -3.12 -16.64 15.13
CA ILE A 19 -3.88 -15.48 15.62
C ILE A 19 -3.99 -14.40 14.53
N ILE A 20 -2.89 -14.14 13.79
CA ILE A 20 -2.90 -13.16 12.70
C ILE A 20 -3.83 -13.61 11.57
N ASP A 21 -3.82 -14.89 11.20
CA ASP A 21 -4.69 -15.40 10.13
C ASP A 21 -6.17 -15.38 10.53
N ILE A 22 -6.49 -15.66 11.79
CA ILE A 22 -7.85 -15.47 12.35
C ILE A 22 -8.26 -14.01 12.17
N PHE A 23 -7.42 -13.06 12.60
CA PHE A 23 -7.71 -11.64 12.47
C PHE A 23 -7.91 -11.21 11.01
N ASN A 24 -7.03 -11.65 10.12
CA ASN A 24 -7.09 -11.38 8.68
C ASN A 24 -8.38 -11.89 8.03
N SER A 25 -8.93 -13.01 8.50
CA SER A 25 -10.18 -13.56 7.98
C SER A 25 -11.43 -12.75 8.37
N TRP A 26 -11.34 -11.90 9.39
CA TRP A 26 -12.48 -11.10 9.88
C TRP A 26 -12.52 -9.70 9.24
N LEU A 27 -11.35 -9.14 8.93
CA LEU A 27 -11.18 -7.81 8.29
C LEU A 27 -12.13 -7.56 7.10
N PRO A 28 -12.39 -8.52 6.18
CA PRO A 28 -13.31 -8.30 5.06
C PRO A 28 -14.78 -8.16 5.46
N THR A 29 -15.17 -8.45 6.70
CA THR A 29 -16.60 -8.59 7.05
C THR A 29 -16.98 -7.85 8.33
N LEU A 30 -16.00 -7.48 9.15
CA LEU A 30 -16.20 -6.76 10.38
C LEU A 30 -15.37 -5.47 10.33
N ALA A 31 -16.04 -4.33 10.19
CA ALA A 31 -15.39 -3.02 10.19
C ALA A 31 -15.04 -2.56 11.62
N SER A 32 -15.88 -2.89 12.60
CA SER A 32 -15.66 -2.64 14.03
C SER A 32 -16.46 -3.63 14.89
N GLY A 33 -15.99 -3.89 16.11
CA GLY A 33 -16.71 -4.73 17.08
C GLY A 33 -15.80 -5.72 17.81
N PRO A 34 -16.33 -6.40 18.84
CA PRO A 34 -15.58 -7.39 19.60
C PRO A 34 -15.28 -8.61 18.74
N MET A 35 -14.05 -9.11 18.85
CA MET A 35 -13.62 -10.37 18.24
C MET A 35 -13.58 -11.46 19.29
N ASP A 36 -14.46 -12.45 19.15
CA ASP A 36 -14.46 -13.63 20.01
C ASP A 36 -13.57 -14.73 19.40
N LEU A 37 -12.38 -14.89 19.98
CA LEU A 37 -11.40 -15.92 19.61
C LEU A 37 -11.87 -17.35 19.92
N LEU A 38 -12.94 -17.53 20.69
CA LEU A 38 -13.53 -18.83 21.00
C LEU A 38 -14.73 -19.16 20.10
N SER A 39 -15.14 -18.23 19.24
CA SER A 39 -16.24 -18.45 18.31
C SER A 39 -15.86 -19.45 17.22
N PRO A 40 -16.82 -20.19 16.62
CA PRO A 40 -16.55 -21.08 15.48
C PRO A 40 -15.93 -20.37 14.27
N ARG A 41 -16.03 -19.05 14.22
CA ARG A 41 -15.46 -18.19 13.18
C ARG A 41 -13.97 -17.91 13.38
N ALA A 42 -13.43 -18.13 14.57
CA ALA A 42 -12.01 -18.01 14.88
C ALA A 42 -11.24 -19.29 14.50
N ALA A 43 -11.55 -19.86 13.35
CA ALA A 43 -10.93 -21.07 12.84
C ALA A 43 -10.38 -20.83 11.43
N VAL A 44 -9.12 -21.21 11.21
CA VAL A 44 -8.46 -21.15 9.91
C VAL A 44 -8.12 -22.56 9.48
N ALA A 45 -8.53 -22.93 8.27
CA ALA A 45 -8.21 -24.22 7.66
C ALA A 45 -6.74 -24.24 7.18
N LYS A 46 -5.80 -24.23 8.14
CA LYS A 46 -4.36 -24.20 7.91
C LYS A 46 -3.64 -24.96 9.01
N HIS A 47 -2.57 -25.65 8.64
CA HIS A 47 -1.75 -26.41 9.57
C HIS A 47 -0.59 -25.57 10.08
N TYR A 48 -0.52 -25.36 11.39
CA TYR A 48 0.48 -24.50 12.03
C TYR A 48 1.58 -25.27 12.76
N ALA A 49 1.70 -26.60 12.62
CA ALA A 49 2.71 -27.38 13.35
C ALA A 49 4.11 -27.41 12.69
N GLY A 50 4.33 -26.65 11.63
CA GLY A 50 5.65 -26.54 10.97
C GLY A 50 6.65 -25.72 11.79
N LEU A 51 7.96 -25.94 11.57
CA LEU A 51 9.07 -25.30 12.31
C LEU A 51 8.99 -23.76 12.35
N ALA A 52 8.40 -23.15 11.33
CA ALA A 52 7.97 -21.76 11.31
C ALA A 52 6.71 -21.66 10.47
N SER A 53 5.61 -21.20 11.07
CA SER A 53 4.37 -20.93 10.33
C SER A 53 4.33 -19.47 9.92
N THR A 54 4.01 -19.20 8.66
CA THR A 54 3.82 -17.84 8.13
C THR A 54 2.34 -17.47 8.12
N THR A 55 2.03 -16.19 7.96
CA THR A 55 0.66 -15.68 7.83
C THR A 55 0.23 -15.63 6.39
N ASP A 56 -1.06 -15.82 6.15
CA ASP A 56 -1.69 -15.61 4.85
C ASP A 56 -2.24 -14.19 4.78
N ILE A 57 -1.74 -13.40 3.82
CA ILE A 57 -2.22 -12.05 3.55
C ILE A 57 -3.25 -12.12 2.43
N TYR A 58 -4.52 -11.87 2.76
CA TYR A 58 -5.58 -11.73 1.76
C TYR A 58 -5.41 -10.42 0.98
N LEU A 59 -4.77 -10.48 -0.20
CA LEU A 59 -4.52 -9.33 -1.08
C LEU A 59 -5.80 -8.57 -1.49
N ALA A 60 -6.98 -9.19 -1.37
CA ALA A 60 -8.25 -8.56 -1.68
C ALA A 60 -8.66 -7.48 -0.66
N TYR A 61 -8.29 -7.62 0.63
CA TYR A 61 -8.71 -6.69 1.67
C TYR A 61 -8.03 -5.31 1.57
N PRO A 62 -6.69 -5.21 1.43
CA PRO A 62 -6.04 -3.92 1.19
C PRO A 62 -6.56 -3.21 -0.06
N ARG A 63 -6.83 -3.96 -1.14
CA ARG A 63 -7.45 -3.43 -2.37
C ARG A 63 -8.83 -2.87 -2.10
N ARG A 64 -9.67 -3.59 -1.35
CA ARG A 64 -10.99 -3.09 -0.95
C ARG A 64 -10.87 -1.81 -0.14
N LEU A 65 -10.00 -1.78 0.87
CA LEU A 65 -9.81 -0.62 1.73
C LEU A 65 -9.43 0.63 0.92
N VAL A 66 -8.49 0.50 -0.02
CA VAL A 66 -8.10 1.59 -0.93
C VAL A 66 -9.24 2.02 -1.85
N LEU A 67 -10.07 1.08 -2.31
CA LEU A 67 -11.21 1.37 -3.18
C LEU A 67 -12.41 1.97 -2.45
N THR A 68 -12.65 1.61 -1.19
CA THR A 68 -13.85 2.01 -0.45
C THR A 68 -13.61 3.19 0.48
N GLU A 69 -12.38 3.43 0.94
CA GLU A 69 -12.05 4.45 1.93
C GLU A 69 -11.08 5.48 1.37
N LEU A 70 -11.55 6.34 0.46
CA LEU A 70 -10.75 7.43 -0.11
C LEU A 70 -10.10 8.29 0.98
N LYS A 71 -10.82 8.56 2.08
CA LYS A 71 -10.31 9.30 3.23
C LYS A 71 -9.06 8.63 3.82
N HIS A 72 -9.11 7.31 4.02
CA HIS A 72 -7.98 6.56 4.56
C HIS A 72 -6.79 6.56 3.59
N ALA A 73 -7.04 6.41 2.28
CA ALA A 73 -5.97 6.50 1.28
C ALA A 73 -5.28 7.88 1.30
N VAL A 74 -6.05 8.96 1.39
CA VAL A 74 -5.52 10.34 1.48
C VAL A 74 -4.73 10.57 2.77
N GLU A 75 -5.25 10.12 3.91
CA GLU A 75 -4.56 10.24 5.20
C GLU A 75 -3.22 9.51 5.19
N ASN A 76 -3.18 8.27 4.69
CA ASN A 76 -1.93 7.51 4.59
C ASN A 76 -0.93 8.14 3.61
N LEU A 77 -1.38 8.63 2.45
CA LEU A 77 -0.51 9.35 1.50
C LEU A 77 0.16 10.55 2.16
N ARG A 78 -0.55 11.30 3.01
CA ARG A 78 -0.02 12.46 3.73
C ARG A 78 0.99 12.14 4.81
N THR A 79 0.96 10.92 5.33
CA THR A 79 1.95 10.43 6.31
C THR A 79 3.06 9.61 5.65
N MET A 80 2.94 9.31 4.36
CA MET A 80 3.91 8.50 3.63
C MET A 80 5.19 9.29 3.36
N THR A 81 6.33 8.59 3.36
CA THR A 81 7.58 9.21 2.93
C THR A 81 7.52 9.57 1.45
N THR A 82 8.26 10.59 1.03
CA THR A 82 8.29 11.00 -0.38
C THR A 82 8.81 9.86 -1.26
N GLN A 83 9.80 9.11 -0.78
CA GLN A 83 10.38 7.98 -1.48
C GLN A 83 9.30 6.93 -1.76
N ASP A 84 8.60 6.47 -0.72
CA ASP A 84 7.57 5.45 -0.87
C ASP A 84 6.43 5.91 -1.78
N ALA A 85 6.05 7.20 -1.72
CA ALA A 85 5.01 7.76 -2.57
C ALA A 85 5.38 7.74 -4.06
N MET A 86 6.65 7.95 -4.38
CA MET A 86 7.16 7.86 -5.76
C MET A 86 7.28 6.41 -6.25
N TRP A 87 7.36 5.44 -5.34
CA TRP A 87 7.42 4.01 -5.62
C TRP A 87 6.06 3.30 -5.61
N ILE A 88 4.94 4.04 -5.47
CA ILE A 88 3.61 3.47 -5.61
C ILE A 88 3.50 2.85 -7.01
N GLY A 89 3.20 1.54 -7.06
CA GLY A 89 3.09 0.73 -8.27
C GLY A 89 1.87 1.05 -9.15
N THR A 90 1.49 2.33 -9.25
CA THR A 90 0.42 2.80 -10.10
C THR A 90 0.92 2.98 -11.52
N GLN A 91 0.23 2.36 -12.47
CA GLN A 91 0.41 2.65 -13.89
C GLN A 91 -0.32 3.96 -14.22
N TYR A 92 0.37 5.08 -14.04
CA TYR A 92 -0.15 6.41 -14.33
C TYR A 92 -0.57 6.56 -15.79
N CYS A 93 -1.62 7.36 -15.98
CA CYS A 93 -2.17 7.71 -17.29
C CYS A 93 -1.81 9.16 -17.64
N TRP A 94 -1.92 10.06 -16.66
CA TRP A 94 -1.62 11.49 -16.83
C TRP A 94 -0.76 12.02 -15.69
N VAL A 95 0.01 13.08 -15.97
CA VAL A 95 0.71 13.83 -14.92
C VAL A 95 -0.27 14.70 -14.14
N ASP A 96 -1.16 15.40 -14.84
CA ASP A 96 -2.04 16.44 -14.31
C ASP A 96 -3.53 16.11 -14.48
N LEU A 97 -4.37 16.67 -13.61
CA LEU A 97 -5.82 16.52 -13.61
C LEU A 97 -6.48 17.12 -14.87
N THR A 98 -5.79 18.04 -15.57
CA THR A 98 -6.26 18.58 -16.85
C THR A 98 -5.88 17.72 -18.05
N GLN A 99 -5.25 16.56 -17.82
CA GLN A 99 -4.89 15.57 -18.84
C GLN A 99 -3.95 16.15 -19.94
N ARG A 100 -3.15 17.16 -19.60
CA ARG A 100 -2.24 17.80 -20.55
C ARG A 100 -1.05 16.92 -20.93
N PHE A 101 -0.55 16.14 -19.98
CA PHE A 101 0.63 15.30 -20.17
C PHE A 101 0.27 13.83 -19.99
N GLU A 102 0.20 13.10 -21.10
CA GLU A 102 -0.02 11.65 -21.13
C GLU A 102 1.29 10.90 -20.89
N VAL A 103 1.25 9.87 -20.03
CA VAL A 103 2.44 9.10 -19.63
C VAL A 103 2.28 7.59 -19.78
N ALA A 104 1.14 7.13 -20.31
CA ALA A 104 0.96 5.71 -20.62
C ALA A 104 2.03 5.21 -21.59
N HIS A 105 2.63 4.06 -21.29
CA HIS A 105 3.74 3.51 -22.10
C HIS A 105 3.35 3.06 -23.51
N THR A 106 2.06 2.94 -23.83
CA THR A 106 1.57 2.53 -25.17
C THR A 106 0.27 3.24 -25.52
N GLN A 107 0.00 3.41 -26.81
CA GLN A 107 -1.27 3.98 -27.28
C GLN A 107 -2.48 3.18 -26.76
N ASN A 108 -2.44 1.84 -26.85
CA ASN A 108 -3.50 0.98 -26.34
C ASN A 108 -3.74 1.15 -24.82
N ARG A 109 -2.70 1.48 -24.05
CA ARG A 109 -2.84 1.82 -22.62
C ARG A 109 -3.50 3.19 -22.47
N GLN A 110 -3.09 4.18 -23.26
CA GLN A 110 -3.67 5.52 -23.23
C GLN A 110 -5.16 5.48 -23.60
N ASP A 111 -5.53 4.75 -24.65
CA ASP A 111 -6.92 4.56 -25.05
C ASP A 111 -7.74 3.91 -23.91
N ARG A 112 -7.15 2.94 -23.18
CA ARG A 112 -7.80 2.37 -22.01
C ARG A 112 -7.94 3.38 -20.87
N CYS A 113 -6.94 4.21 -20.64
CA CYS A 113 -7.01 5.29 -19.65
C CYS A 113 -8.19 6.22 -19.96
N GLU A 114 -8.28 6.69 -21.20
CA GLU A 114 -9.35 7.55 -21.70
C GLU A 114 -10.73 6.93 -21.55
N ASN A 115 -10.86 5.64 -21.87
CA ASN A 115 -12.15 4.94 -21.86
C ASN A 115 -12.60 4.49 -20.45
N LEU A 116 -11.68 4.09 -19.57
CA LEU A 116 -12.01 3.38 -18.33
C LEU A 116 -11.53 4.05 -17.03
N HIS A 117 -10.60 5.00 -17.11
CA HIS A 117 -9.89 5.49 -15.91
C HIS A 117 -9.94 7.00 -15.69
N LYS A 118 -10.68 7.75 -16.52
CA LYS A 118 -10.85 9.21 -16.33
C LYS A 118 -11.35 9.59 -14.93
N ALA A 119 -12.29 8.83 -14.39
CA ALA A 119 -12.84 9.06 -13.06
C ALA A 119 -11.97 8.51 -11.91
N ASN A 120 -10.86 7.81 -12.22
CA ASN A 120 -9.99 7.23 -11.21
C ASN A 120 -8.86 8.21 -10.84
N GLY A 121 -9.01 8.93 -9.73
CA GLY A 121 -8.00 9.88 -9.26
C GLY A 121 -6.61 9.28 -9.05
N ALA A 122 -6.49 7.96 -8.82
CA ALA A 122 -5.20 7.32 -8.59
C ALA A 122 -4.30 7.29 -9.84
N VAL A 123 -4.86 7.33 -11.06
CA VAL A 123 -4.05 7.27 -12.29
C VAL A 123 -3.45 8.62 -12.70
N TYR A 124 -3.64 9.66 -11.89
CA TYR A 124 -3.10 11.00 -12.08
C TYR A 124 -1.95 11.23 -11.09
N MET A 125 -0.75 11.51 -11.58
CA MET A 125 0.41 11.71 -10.72
C MET A 125 0.23 12.90 -9.75
N GLU A 126 -0.42 13.96 -10.22
CA GLU A 126 -0.73 15.16 -9.45
C GLU A 126 -1.48 14.86 -8.15
N THR A 127 -2.37 13.86 -8.12
CA THR A 127 -3.15 13.56 -6.91
C THR A 127 -2.27 12.99 -5.80
N VAL A 128 -1.25 12.21 -6.15
CA VAL A 128 -0.23 11.73 -5.21
C VAL A 128 0.66 12.89 -4.77
N LEU A 129 1.18 13.67 -5.72
CA LEU A 129 2.11 14.77 -5.43
C LEU A 129 1.49 15.88 -4.56
N ARG A 130 0.18 16.14 -4.68
CA ARG A 130 -0.54 17.09 -3.82
C ARG A 130 -0.76 16.60 -2.39
N ASN A 131 -0.58 15.31 -2.13
CA ASN A 131 -0.79 14.69 -0.83
C ASN A 131 0.51 14.29 -0.14
N ILE A 132 1.67 14.71 -0.62
CA ILE A 132 2.96 14.51 0.06
C ILE A 132 3.60 15.85 0.44
N ALA A 133 4.56 15.83 1.36
CA ALA A 133 5.30 17.01 1.75
C ALA A 133 6.17 17.54 0.59
N TRP A 134 5.76 18.66 -0.01
CA TRP A 134 6.46 19.23 -1.16
C TRP A 134 7.90 19.66 -0.86
N SER A 135 8.20 20.06 0.38
CA SER A 135 9.57 20.34 0.85
C SER A 135 10.46 19.10 0.73
N ASP A 136 9.93 17.95 1.13
CA ASP A 136 10.65 16.70 1.23
C ASP A 136 10.85 16.11 -0.17
N LEU A 137 9.85 16.23 -1.05
CA LEU A 137 9.98 15.92 -2.47
C LEU A 137 11.08 16.74 -3.14
N ARG A 138 11.07 18.06 -2.93
CA ARG A 138 12.08 18.93 -3.53
C ARG A 138 13.47 18.65 -2.97
N GLY A 139 13.59 18.43 -1.66
CA GLY A 139 14.85 18.08 -1.03
C GLY A 139 15.39 16.73 -1.49
N TYR A 140 14.55 15.70 -1.61
CA TYR A 140 15.05 14.38 -1.97
C TYR A 140 15.32 14.23 -3.47
N TYR A 141 14.49 14.82 -4.33
CA TYR A 141 14.59 14.63 -5.78
C TYR A 141 15.13 15.84 -6.55
N GLY A 142 14.81 17.07 -6.13
CA GLY A 142 14.95 18.28 -6.97
C GLY A 142 16.11 19.21 -6.62
N GLN A 143 16.80 19.03 -5.50
CA GLN A 143 17.99 19.81 -5.16
C GLN A 143 19.23 19.34 -5.95
N SER A 144 20.31 20.12 -5.93
CA SER A 144 21.55 19.80 -6.68
C SER A 144 22.14 18.44 -6.35
N ASP A 145 22.05 18.03 -5.09
CA ASP A 145 22.45 16.71 -4.57
C ASP A 145 21.27 15.73 -4.46
N GLY A 146 20.07 16.13 -4.89
CA GLY A 146 18.91 15.26 -4.96
C GLY A 146 19.02 14.25 -6.09
N ILE A 147 18.17 13.21 -6.09
CA ILE A 147 18.27 12.10 -7.06
C ILE A 147 18.30 12.60 -8.52
N PHE A 148 17.40 13.50 -8.91
CA PHE A 148 17.40 14.00 -10.29
C PHE A 148 18.57 14.96 -10.56
N GLY A 149 19.00 15.75 -9.57
CA GLY A 149 20.16 16.63 -9.68
C GLY A 149 21.45 15.87 -9.92
N MET A 150 21.69 14.84 -9.11
CA MET A 150 22.87 13.96 -9.22
C MET A 150 22.92 13.23 -10.57
N VAL A 151 21.80 12.70 -11.05
CA VAL A 151 21.74 12.02 -12.36
C VAL A 151 22.06 12.97 -13.51
N VAL A 152 21.53 14.20 -13.48
CA VAL A 152 21.81 15.20 -14.51
C VAL A 152 23.26 15.66 -14.45
N LEU A 153 23.82 15.88 -13.25
CA LEU A 153 25.22 16.25 -13.08
C LEU A 153 26.18 15.17 -13.57
N ASP A 154 25.90 13.90 -13.27
CA ASP A 154 26.70 12.77 -13.76
C ASP A 154 26.67 12.69 -15.29
N TRP A 155 25.49 12.86 -15.91
CA TRP A 155 25.36 12.89 -17.37
C TRP A 155 26.16 14.04 -18.02
N LEU A 156 26.18 15.23 -17.41
CA LEU A 156 26.93 16.37 -17.92
C LEU A 156 28.46 16.20 -17.86
N LEU A 157 28.95 15.29 -17.02
CA LEU A 157 30.38 15.02 -16.82
C LEU A 157 30.91 13.84 -17.66
N GLN A 158 30.04 13.17 -18.42
CA GLN A 158 30.37 12.13 -19.39
C GLN A 158 30.61 12.71 -20.79
#